data_AF-A0A6C0G0A0-F1
#
_entry.id   AF-A0A6C0G0A0-F1
#
_cell.length_a   1.000
_cell.length_b   1.000
_cell.length_c   1.000
_cell.angle_alpha   90.00
_cell.angle_beta   90.00
_cell.angle_gamma   90.00
#
_symmetry.space_group_name_H-M   'P 1'
#
loop_
_entity.id
_entity.type
_entity.pdbx_description
1 polymer ?
#
loop_
_entity_poly.entity_id
_entity_poly.type
_entity_poly.pdbx_seq_one_letter_code
_entity_poly.pdbx_strand_id
1 'polypeptide(L)'
;MWLAECPNDDQGLVCPLVTESGRVILFCDSGGEAWLDPSEVSEESAIYPWQPDWRVTDGISVTPGTTRWADARDLPDLWRSYTWHEA
;
A
#
# COMPACT_ATOMS: atom_id res chain seq x y z
N MET A 1 4.81 10.36 0.95
CA MET A 1 5.76 9.38 1.50
C MET A 1 5.64 8.10 0.72
N TRP A 2 6.76 7.51 0.29
CA TRP A 2 6.79 6.32 -0.55
C TRP A 2 7.97 5.41 -0.19
N LEU A 3 7.86 4.12 -0.53
CA LEU A 3 8.84 3.09 -0.19
C LEU A 3 9.81 2.80 -1.35
N ALA A 4 9.25 2.52 -2.52
CA ALA A 4 9.97 2.15 -3.74
C ALA A 4 9.14 2.53 -4.97
N GLU A 5 9.75 2.47 -6.15
CA GLU A 5 9.04 2.49 -7.43
C GLU A 5 8.17 1.22 -7.55
N CYS A 6 7.04 1.31 -8.26
CA CYS A 6 6.15 0.17 -8.43
C CYS A 6 6.82 -0.92 -9.26
N PRO A 7 6.91 -2.17 -8.78
CA PRO A 7 7.57 -3.24 -9.53
C PRO A 7 6.92 -3.55 -10.89
N ASN A 8 5.61 -3.38 -11.00
CA ASN A 8 4.84 -3.67 -12.21
C ASN A 8 4.58 -2.45 -13.12
N ASP A 9 4.93 -1.24 -12.66
CA ASP A 9 4.70 0.02 -13.37
C ASP A 9 5.86 0.99 -13.13
N ASP A 10 6.65 1.24 -14.16
CA ASP A 10 7.84 2.11 -14.12
C ASP A 10 7.52 3.60 -13.82
N GLN A 11 6.24 3.95 -13.65
CA GLN A 11 5.79 5.32 -13.39
C GLN A 11 5.13 5.52 -12.02
N GLY A 12 4.91 4.44 -11.26
CA GLY A 12 4.21 4.48 -9.99
C GLY A 12 5.12 4.49 -8.77
N LEU A 13 4.59 4.94 -7.63
CA LEU A 13 5.23 4.86 -6.34
C LEU A 13 4.42 3.98 -5.38
N VAL A 14 5.12 3.06 -4.71
CA VAL A 14 4.53 2.25 -3.64
C VAL A 14 4.36 3.10 -2.40
N CYS A 15 3.12 3.47 -2.12
CA CYS A 15 2.74 4.39 -1.05
C CYS A 15 1.94 3.66 0.05
N PRO A 16 2.15 4.00 1.33
CA PRO A 16 1.36 3.42 2.40
C PRO A 16 -0.02 4.06 2.46
N LEU A 17 -1.06 3.23 2.54
CA LEU A 17 -2.46 3.62 2.50
C LEU A 17 -3.15 3.15 3.79
N VAL A 18 -3.85 4.06 4.46
CA VAL A 18 -4.69 3.73 5.62
C VAL A 18 -6.07 3.31 5.11
N THR A 19 -6.49 2.10 5.47
CA THR A 19 -7.81 1.53 5.18
C THR A 19 -8.88 2.08 6.11
N GLU A 20 -10.16 1.85 5.79
CA GLU A 20 -11.30 2.21 6.66
C GLU A 20 -11.15 1.63 8.08
N SER A 21 -10.62 0.41 8.19
CA SER A 21 -10.39 -0.27 9.47
C SER A 21 -9.16 0.24 10.24
N GLY A 22 -8.47 1.27 9.72
CA GLY A 22 -7.27 1.83 10.31
C GLY A 22 -6.02 0.99 10.11
N ARG A 23 -6.08 -0.05 9.27
CA ARG A 23 -4.87 -0.82 8.90
C ARG A 23 -4.09 -0.06 7.85
N VAL A 24 -2.77 -0.25 7.86
CA VAL A 24 -1.89 0.27 6.82
C VAL A 24 -1.53 -0.86 5.87
N ILE A 25 -1.73 -0.64 4.59
CA ILE A 25 -1.23 -1.49 3.50
C ILE A 25 -0.31 -0.67 2.60
N LEU A 26 0.34 -1.31 1.64
CA LEU A 26 1.04 -0.63 0.56
C LEU A 26 0.20 -0.69 -0.71
N PHE A 27 0.23 0.39 -1.48
CA PHE A 27 -0.55 0.53 -2.69
C PHE A 27 0.26 1.29 -3.75
N CYS A 28 0.28 0.78 -4.97
CA CYS A 28 0.83 1.50 -6.11
C CYS A 28 -0.13 2.62 -6.52
N ASP A 29 0.32 3.88 -6.50
CA ASP A 29 -0.53 5.04 -6.75
C ASP A 29 -1.02 5.18 -8.21
N SER A 30 -0.37 4.49 -9.16
CA SER A 30 -0.74 4.47 -10.58
C SER A 30 -1.23 3.11 -11.09
N GLY A 31 -0.67 1.99 -10.62
CA GLY A 31 -0.90 0.65 -11.15
C GLY A 31 -2.00 -0.17 -10.45
N GLY A 32 -2.35 0.21 -9.21
CA GLY A 32 -3.43 -0.44 -8.45
C GLY A 32 -3.06 -1.76 -7.76
N GLU A 33 -1.78 -2.13 -7.77
CA GLU A 33 -1.24 -3.23 -6.98
C GLU A 33 -1.20 -2.88 -5.48
N ALA A 34 -1.30 -3.91 -4.65
CA ALA A 34 -1.19 -3.78 -3.20
C ALA A 34 -0.26 -4.84 -2.60
N TRP A 35 0.34 -4.50 -1.45
CA TRP A 35 1.13 -5.40 -0.63
C TRP A 35 0.80 -5.21 0.85
N LEU A 36 1.01 -6.25 1.66
CA LEU A 36 0.69 -6.24 3.07
C LEU A 36 1.90 -5.96 3.96
N ASP A 37 3.12 -6.06 3.43
CA ASP A 37 4.36 -5.73 4.13
C ASP A 37 5.44 -5.19 3.16
N PRO A 38 6.27 -4.21 3.59
CA PRO A 38 7.37 -3.68 2.79
C PRO A 38 8.37 -4.74 2.29
N SER A 39 8.62 -5.80 3.06
CA SER A 39 9.53 -6.87 2.64
C SER A 39 8.99 -7.72 1.48
N GLU A 40 7.68 -7.65 1.24
CA GLU A 40 7.02 -8.42 0.20
C GLU A 40 6.89 -7.64 -1.09
N VAL A 41 7.35 -6.39 -1.20
CA VAL A 41 7.16 -5.59 -2.43
C VAL A 41 8.00 -6.15 -3.58
N SER A 42 7.35 -6.92 -4.46
CA SER A 42 7.88 -7.43 -5.73
C SER A 42 6.74 -7.62 -6.74
N GLU A 43 7.10 -7.90 -8.00
CA GLU A 43 6.12 -8.24 -9.05
C GLU A 43 5.35 -9.53 -8.70
N GLU A 44 6.02 -10.56 -8.16
CA GLU A 44 5.42 -11.88 -7.97
C GLU A 44 4.41 -11.95 -6.82
N SER A 45 4.53 -11.05 -5.85
CA SER A 45 3.70 -10.98 -4.65
C SER A 45 2.55 -9.96 -4.77
N ALA A 46 2.47 -9.24 -5.89
CA ALA A 46 1.49 -8.19 -6.10
C ALA A 46 0.06 -8.72 -5.96
N ILE A 47 -0.72 -8.09 -5.08
CA ILE A 47 -2.13 -8.34 -4.93
C ILE A 47 -2.87 -7.33 -5.82
N TYR A 48 -3.85 -7.80 -6.58
CA TYR A 48 -4.71 -6.96 -7.40
C TYR A 48 -6.11 -6.91 -6.79
N PRO A 49 -6.44 -5.86 -6.00
CA PRO A 49 -7.73 -5.78 -5.34
C PRO A 49 -8.87 -5.66 -6.37
N TRP A 50 -9.94 -6.43 -6.20
CA TRP A 50 -11.10 -6.39 -7.10
C TRP A 50 -12.13 -5.34 -6.67
N GLN A 51 -12.67 -4.57 -7.61
CA GLN A 51 -13.78 -3.63 -7.38
C GLN A 51 -15.11 -4.35 -7.09
N PRO A 52 -16.11 -3.72 -6.43
CA PRO A 52 -16.17 -2.31 -5.97
C PRO A 52 -15.61 -2.07 -4.55
N ASP A 53 -15.57 -3.09 -3.71
CA ASP A 53 -14.87 -3.08 -2.43
C ASP A 53 -13.54 -3.80 -2.64
N TRP A 54 -12.44 -3.05 -2.73
CA TRP A 54 -11.09 -3.57 -2.99
C TRP A 54 -10.69 -4.54 -1.89
N ARG A 55 -11.05 -5.81 -2.03
CA ARG A 55 -10.68 -6.87 -1.10
C ARG A 55 -9.24 -7.25 -1.41
N VAL A 56 -8.34 -6.93 -0.48
CA VAL A 56 -6.92 -7.25 -0.59
C VAL A 56 -6.68 -8.68 -0.13
N THR A 57 -7.22 -9.03 1.04
CA THR A 57 -7.22 -10.40 1.59
C THR A 57 -8.36 -10.57 2.59
N ASP A 58 -8.47 -11.73 3.22
CA ASP A 58 -9.46 -12.00 4.25
C ASP A 58 -9.32 -11.01 5.42
N GLY A 59 -10.37 -10.23 5.66
CA GLY A 59 -10.43 -9.22 6.72
C GLY A 59 -9.74 -7.89 6.39
N ILE A 60 -9.23 -7.71 5.16
CA ILE A 60 -8.67 -6.44 4.69
C ILE A 60 -9.37 -6.04 3.39
N SER A 61 -10.24 -5.04 3.49
CA SER A 61 -10.89 -4.38 2.37
C SER A 61 -10.59 -2.89 2.38
N VAL A 62 -10.54 -2.33 1.18
CA VAL A 62 -10.46 -0.91 0.93
C VAL A 62 -11.77 -0.48 0.26
N THR A 63 -12.54 0.37 0.93
CA THR A 63 -13.74 0.95 0.34
C THR A 63 -13.37 2.27 -0.33
N PRO A 64 -13.69 2.46 -1.62
CA PRO A 64 -13.37 3.70 -2.33
C PRO A 64 -13.87 4.94 -1.58
N GLY A 65 -13.04 5.98 -1.48
CA GLY A 65 -13.37 7.22 -0.80
C GLY A 65 -13.30 7.18 0.74
N THR A 66 -12.98 6.03 1.34
CA THR A 66 -12.76 5.90 2.80
C THR A 66 -11.28 5.83 3.19
N THR A 67 -10.38 5.82 2.20
CA THR A 67 -8.94 5.72 2.41
C THR A 67 -8.24 7.06 2.40
N ARG A 68 -7.06 7.10 3.00
CA ARG A 68 -6.12 8.21 2.88
C ARG A 68 -4.68 7.69 2.81
N TRP A 69 -3.80 8.47 2.21
CA TRP A 69 -2.37 8.20 2.31
C TRP A 69 -1.91 8.31 3.77
N ALA A 70 -1.04 7.39 4.16
CA ALA A 70 -0.46 7.34 5.48
C ALA A 70 0.67 8.37 5.62
N ASP A 71 0.84 8.92 6.82
CA ASP A 71 2.03 9.67 7.22
C ASP A 71 2.93 8.83 8.14
N ALA A 72 4.12 9.33 8.46
CA ALA A 72 5.10 8.60 9.27
C ALA A 72 4.57 8.13 10.63
N ARG A 73 3.54 8.78 11.19
CA ARG A 73 2.94 8.41 12.48
C ARG A 73 1.99 7.22 12.37
N ASP A 74 1.42 7.00 11.18
CA ASP A 74 0.53 5.87 10.91
C ASP A 74 1.30 4.56 10.72
N LEU A 75 2.59 4.64 10.35
CA LEU A 75 3.38 3.46 10.04
C LEU A 75 3.54 2.55 11.27
N PRO A 76 3.30 1.23 11.12
CA PRO A 76 3.65 0.25 12.13
C PRO A 76 5.11 0.37 12.55
N ASP A 77 5.42 0.13 13.83
CA ASP A 77 6.79 0.27 14.35
C ASP A 77 7.81 -0.58 13.59
N LEU A 78 7.41 -1.78 13.15
CA LEU A 78 8.22 -2.69 12.35
C LEU A 78 8.58 -2.13 10.96
N TRP A 79 7.79 -1.20 10.43
CA TRP A 79 8.03 -0.61 9.12
C TRP A 79 8.95 0.61 9.18
N ARG A 80 9.20 1.14 10.38
CA ARG A 80 10.06 2.33 10.56
C ARG A 80 11.54 2.07 10.29
N SER A 81 11.95 0.81 10.22
CA SER A 81 13.32 0.42 9.84
C SER A 81 13.58 0.46 8.33
N TYR A 82 12.54 0.54 7.50
CA TYR A 82 12.70 0.70 6.06
C TYR A 82 13.04 2.14 5.70
N THR A 83 13.65 2.34 4.53
CA THR A 83 13.93 3.68 4.01
C THR A 83 12.66 4.20 3.34
N TRP A 84 12.11 5.28 3.88
CA TRP A 84 10.96 5.98 3.32
C TRP A 84 11.41 7.31 2.73
N HIS A 85 10.84 7.65 1.59
CA HIS A 85 11.10 8.89 0.88
C HIS A 85 9.92 9.85 1.05
N GLU A 86 10.21 11.14 1.10
CA GLU A 86 9.19 12.18 1.06
C GLU A 86 8.74 12.44 -0.39
N ALA A 87 7.50 12.90 -0.56
CA ALA A 87 6.93 13.28 -1.85
C ALA A 87 7.02 14.80 -2.06
#